data_AF-A0A662UWJ8-F1
#
_entry.id   AF-A0A662UWJ8-F1
#
_cell.length_a   1.000
_cell.length_b   1.000
_cell.length_c   1.000
_cell.angle_alpha   90.00
_cell.angle_beta   90.00
_cell.angle_gamma   90.00
#
_symmetry.space_group_name_H-M   'P 1'
#
loop_
_entity.id
_entity.type
_entity.pdbx_description
1 polymer ?
#
loop_
_entity_poly.entity_id
_entity_poly.type
_entity_poly.pdbx_seq_one_letter_code
_entity_poly.pdbx_strand_id
1 'polypeptide(L)'
;MPEVSLTRWLDPLIESFAREAGIPTETYSAIVGGEGIAAILELIGDIFTKGWFNRLIHFITGLIAGGYATFAKGVPTRLRLELLEIGTHELSRIIDVGPGTLPELKRSIDSFVNAVRRGDWDAAMASILRTPAEIQATLAAMGLPVGTSPPVQSRFVTTKTTITKTVTSTPSTAAKAPSEQKTEKDVISSVIWR
;
A
#
# COMPACT_ATOMS: atom_id res chain seq x y z
N MET A 1 -28.96 -26.03 -22.14
CA MET A 1 -29.10 -24.61 -21.74
C MET A 1 -27.74 -23.96 -21.91
N PRO A 2 -27.63 -22.67 -22.29
CA PRO A 2 -26.34 -22.00 -22.39
C PRO A 2 -25.64 -22.06 -21.03
N GLU A 3 -24.39 -22.51 -21.03
CA GLU A 3 -23.55 -22.56 -19.84
C GLU A 3 -23.28 -21.13 -19.36
N VAL A 4 -23.56 -20.85 -18.08
CA VAL A 4 -23.28 -19.55 -17.46
C VAL A 4 -21.77 -19.38 -17.33
N SER A 5 -21.23 -18.28 -17.84
CA SER A 5 -19.81 -17.93 -17.79
C SER A 5 -19.63 -16.41 -17.85
N LEU A 6 -18.65 -15.91 -17.11
CA LEU A 6 -18.24 -14.51 -17.07
C LEU A 6 -17.28 -14.16 -18.21
N THR A 7 -16.49 -15.12 -18.69
CA THR A 7 -15.38 -14.86 -19.63
C THR A 7 -15.62 -15.40 -21.03
N ARG A 8 -16.78 -16.01 -21.32
CA ARG A 8 -17.08 -16.61 -22.64
C ARG A 8 -16.90 -15.66 -23.83
N TRP A 9 -17.11 -14.38 -23.63
CA TRP A 9 -16.89 -13.37 -24.65
C TRP A 9 -15.41 -13.22 -25.05
N LEU A 10 -14.47 -13.68 -24.20
CA LEU A 10 -13.04 -13.60 -24.43
C LEU A 10 -12.54 -14.73 -25.33
N ASP A 11 -13.23 -15.88 -25.41
CA ASP A 11 -12.78 -17.08 -26.14
C ASP A 11 -12.19 -16.80 -27.53
N PRO A 12 -12.86 -16.02 -28.42
CA PRO A 12 -12.35 -15.79 -29.76
C PRO A 12 -11.06 -14.95 -29.79
N LEU A 13 -10.83 -14.14 -28.76
CA LEU A 13 -9.68 -13.24 -28.67
C LEU A 13 -8.43 -13.97 -28.20
N ILE A 14 -8.59 -15.03 -27.42
CA ILE A 14 -7.48 -15.75 -26.79
C ILE A 14 -7.26 -17.16 -27.32
N GLU A 15 -8.07 -17.61 -28.28
CA GLU A 15 -7.97 -18.95 -28.87
C GLU A 15 -6.56 -19.27 -29.37
N SER A 16 -5.90 -18.33 -30.05
CA SER A 16 -4.53 -18.50 -30.54
C SER A 16 -3.52 -18.73 -29.41
N PHE A 17 -3.66 -18.01 -28.30
CA PHE A 17 -2.79 -18.19 -27.13
C PHE A 17 -3.07 -19.51 -26.42
N ALA A 18 -4.34 -19.90 -26.32
CA ALA A 18 -4.74 -21.18 -25.74
C ALA A 18 -4.18 -22.37 -26.54
N ARG A 19 -4.22 -22.29 -27.87
CA ARG A 19 -3.64 -23.29 -28.78
C ARG A 19 -2.13 -23.40 -28.59
N GLU A 20 -1.42 -22.27 -28.53
CA GLU A 20 0.04 -22.25 -28.30
C GLU A 20 0.41 -22.82 -26.92
N ALA A 21 -0.40 -22.52 -25.90
CA ALA A 21 -0.22 -23.05 -24.55
C ALA A 21 -0.62 -24.54 -24.41
N GLY A 22 -1.27 -25.14 -25.42
CA GLY A 22 -1.76 -26.51 -25.36
C GLY A 22 -2.91 -26.73 -24.38
N ILE A 23 -3.66 -25.69 -24.02
CA ILE A 23 -4.75 -25.70 -23.04
C ILE A 23 -6.09 -25.48 -23.76
N PRO A 24 -7.19 -26.16 -23.38
CA PRO A 24 -8.51 -25.87 -23.93
C PRO A 24 -8.87 -24.38 -23.78
N THR A 25 -9.37 -23.76 -24.85
CA THR A 25 -9.66 -22.31 -24.88
C THR A 25 -10.61 -21.89 -23.75
N GLU A 26 -11.61 -22.70 -23.44
CA GLU A 26 -12.53 -22.45 -22.33
C GLU A 26 -11.84 -22.39 -20.97
N THR A 27 -10.85 -23.26 -20.73
CA THR A 27 -10.06 -23.30 -19.50
C THR A 27 -9.09 -22.13 -19.45
N TYR A 28 -8.40 -21.86 -20.55
CA TYR A 28 -7.48 -20.73 -20.65
C TYR A 28 -8.23 -19.40 -20.44
N SER A 29 -9.42 -19.27 -21.03
CA SER A 29 -10.29 -18.11 -20.86
C SER A 29 -10.87 -17.99 -19.47
N ALA A 30 -11.22 -19.11 -18.84
CA ALA A 30 -11.67 -19.11 -17.46
C ALA A 30 -10.58 -18.54 -16.55
N ILE A 31 -9.33 -18.96 -16.76
CA ILE A 31 -8.20 -18.54 -15.94
C ILE A 31 -7.83 -17.08 -16.19
N VAL A 32 -7.43 -16.76 -17.42
CA VAL A 32 -6.96 -15.40 -17.77
C VAL A 32 -8.07 -14.37 -17.65
N GLY A 33 -9.29 -14.72 -18.06
CA GLY A 33 -10.43 -13.83 -17.90
C GLY A 33 -10.86 -13.67 -16.45
N GLY A 34 -10.77 -14.72 -15.64
CA GLY A 34 -11.04 -14.67 -14.19
C GLY A 34 -10.07 -13.72 -13.49
N GLU A 35 -8.77 -13.88 -13.76
CA GLU A 35 -7.71 -12.99 -13.28
C GLU A 35 -7.92 -11.55 -13.74
N GLY A 36 -8.27 -11.35 -15.02
CA GLY A 36 -8.55 -10.02 -15.55
C GLY A 36 -9.75 -9.34 -14.87
N ILE A 37 -10.83 -10.09 -14.60
CA ILE A 37 -11.97 -9.58 -13.84
C ILE A 37 -11.56 -9.26 -12.40
N ALA A 38 -10.77 -10.12 -11.76
CA ALA A 38 -10.27 -9.90 -10.42
C ALA A 38 -9.44 -8.62 -10.33
N ALA A 39 -8.51 -8.41 -11.27
CA ALA A 39 -7.71 -7.19 -11.36
C ALA A 39 -8.56 -5.92 -11.59
N ILE A 40 -9.66 -6.02 -12.34
CA ILE A 40 -10.59 -4.89 -12.52
C ILE A 40 -11.33 -4.60 -11.20
N LEU A 41 -11.77 -5.63 -10.47
CA LEU A 41 -12.43 -5.46 -9.17
C LEU A 41 -11.46 -4.89 -8.13
N GLU A 42 -10.21 -5.36 -8.13
CA GLU A 42 -9.07 -4.77 -7.41
C GLU A 42 -8.95 -3.29 -7.71
N LEU A 43 -8.80 -2.93 -8.98
CA LEU A 43 -8.61 -1.55 -9.40
C LEU A 43 -9.75 -0.65 -8.93
N ILE A 44 -11.00 -1.10 -9.08
CA ILE A 44 -12.17 -0.34 -8.61
C ILE A 44 -12.12 -0.18 -7.08
N GLY A 45 -11.86 -1.27 -6.34
CA GLY A 45 -11.73 -1.24 -4.88
C GLY A 45 -10.65 -0.26 -4.42
N ASP A 46 -9.48 -0.33 -5.04
CA ASP A 46 -8.31 0.50 -4.74
C ASP A 46 -8.52 1.98 -5.08
N ILE A 47 -9.29 2.29 -6.14
CA ILE A 47 -9.63 3.66 -6.52
C ILE A 47 -10.55 4.30 -5.49
N PHE A 48 -11.56 3.58 -4.99
CA PHE A 48 -12.60 4.17 -4.15
C PHE A 48 -12.34 4.02 -2.65
N THR A 49 -11.55 3.04 -2.24
CA THR A 49 -11.38 2.71 -0.83
C THR A 49 -9.91 2.68 -0.41
N LYS A 50 -9.69 2.77 0.90
CA LYS A 50 -8.33 2.77 1.48
C LYS A 50 -8.31 2.20 2.89
N GLY A 51 -7.11 1.94 3.38
CA GLY A 51 -6.88 1.44 4.74
C GLY A 51 -7.51 0.06 4.97
N TRP A 52 -8.02 -0.15 6.18
CA TRP A 52 -8.64 -1.42 6.58
C TRP A 52 -9.88 -1.77 5.75
N PHE A 53 -10.65 -0.77 5.30
CA PHE A 53 -11.90 -1.01 4.58
C PHE A 53 -11.66 -1.60 3.19
N ASN A 54 -10.60 -1.14 2.51
CA ASN A 54 -10.19 -1.73 1.23
C ASN A 54 -9.89 -3.23 1.38
N ARG A 55 -9.05 -3.57 2.36
CA ARG A 55 -8.72 -4.98 2.66
C ARG A 55 -9.96 -5.82 3.01
N LEU A 56 -10.92 -5.23 3.72
CA LEU A 56 -12.16 -5.91 4.05
C LEU A 56 -13.01 -6.21 2.80
N ILE A 57 -13.11 -5.28 1.86
CA ILE A 57 -13.85 -5.50 0.60
C ILE A 57 -13.24 -6.66 -0.17
N HIS A 58 -11.93 -6.65 -0.39
CA HIS A 58 -11.24 -7.73 -1.11
C HIS A 58 -11.39 -9.07 -0.39
N PHE A 59 -11.31 -9.08 0.95
CA PHE A 59 -11.59 -10.29 1.72
C PHE A 59 -12.99 -10.84 1.52
N ILE A 60 -14.03 -9.99 1.62
CA ILE A 60 -15.41 -10.43 1.47
C ILE A 60 -15.65 -10.90 0.04
N THR A 61 -15.21 -10.15 -0.97
CA THR A 61 -15.32 -10.52 -2.38
C THR A 61 -14.63 -11.86 -2.65
N GLY A 62 -13.40 -12.02 -2.17
CA GLY A 62 -12.63 -13.26 -2.29
C GLY A 62 -13.31 -14.45 -1.60
N LEU A 63 -13.85 -14.26 -0.39
CA LEU A 63 -14.60 -15.30 0.32
C LEU A 63 -15.89 -15.69 -0.39
N ILE A 64 -16.64 -14.73 -0.95
CA ILE A 64 -17.88 -15.02 -1.67
C ILE A 64 -17.55 -15.77 -2.96
N ALA A 65 -16.62 -15.27 -3.78
CA ALA A 65 -16.25 -15.88 -5.05
C ALA A 65 -15.62 -17.27 -4.84
N GLY A 66 -14.58 -17.36 -4.00
CA GLY A 66 -13.89 -18.61 -3.70
C GLY A 66 -14.75 -19.59 -2.92
N GLY A 67 -15.54 -19.11 -1.96
CA GLY A 67 -16.48 -19.93 -1.19
C GLY A 67 -17.59 -20.51 -2.07
N TYR A 68 -18.18 -19.71 -2.96
CA TYR A 68 -19.17 -20.20 -3.91
C TYR A 68 -18.55 -21.20 -4.89
N ALA A 69 -17.37 -20.90 -5.46
CA ALA A 69 -16.65 -21.81 -6.35
C ALA A 69 -16.32 -23.15 -5.68
N THR A 70 -15.99 -23.14 -4.38
CA THR A 70 -15.59 -24.35 -3.65
C THR A 70 -16.79 -25.17 -3.20
N PHE A 71 -17.78 -24.53 -2.55
CA PHE A 71 -18.83 -25.25 -1.82
C PHE A 71 -20.17 -25.37 -2.57
N ALA A 72 -20.42 -24.57 -3.61
CA ALA A 72 -21.69 -24.64 -4.31
C ALA A 72 -21.78 -25.88 -5.22
N LYS A 73 -22.97 -26.50 -5.22
CA LYS A 73 -23.30 -27.65 -6.06
C LYS A 73 -23.93 -27.18 -7.38
N GLY A 74 -23.69 -27.92 -8.47
CA GLY A 74 -24.30 -27.62 -9.78
C GLY A 74 -23.72 -26.40 -10.49
N VAL A 75 -22.60 -25.83 -10.01
CA VAL A 75 -21.86 -24.78 -10.73
C VAL A 75 -21.12 -25.40 -11.90
N PRO A 76 -21.32 -24.90 -13.14
CA PRO A 76 -20.57 -25.36 -14.31
C PRO A 76 -19.06 -25.25 -14.10
N THR A 77 -18.29 -26.17 -14.68
CA THR A 77 -16.82 -26.24 -14.49
C THR A 77 -16.16 -24.92 -14.85
N ARG A 78 -16.58 -24.31 -15.95
CA ARG A 78 -16.03 -23.03 -16.40
C ARG A 78 -16.24 -21.91 -15.40
N LEU A 79 -17.50 -21.68 -14.99
CA LEU A 79 -17.83 -20.66 -14.00
C LEU A 79 -17.13 -20.92 -12.66
N ARG A 80 -16.99 -22.20 -12.28
CA ARG A 80 -16.24 -22.59 -11.09
C ARG A 80 -14.79 -22.13 -11.15
N LEU A 81 -14.12 -22.32 -12.28
CA LEU A 81 -12.74 -21.88 -12.48
C LEU A 81 -12.62 -20.35 -12.47
N GLU A 82 -13.50 -19.65 -13.17
CA GLU A 82 -13.53 -18.17 -13.19
C GLU A 82 -13.68 -17.59 -11.77
N LEU A 83 -14.63 -18.12 -10.99
CA LEU A 83 -14.87 -17.70 -9.62
C LEU A 83 -13.76 -18.12 -8.66
N LEU A 84 -13.11 -19.26 -8.93
CA LEU A 84 -11.98 -19.71 -8.15
C LEU A 84 -10.81 -18.75 -8.34
N GLU A 85 -10.46 -18.37 -9.58
CA GLU A 85 -9.40 -17.40 -9.84
C GLU A 85 -9.70 -16.04 -9.22
N ILE A 86 -10.92 -15.51 -9.39
CA ILE A 86 -11.33 -14.26 -8.73
C ILE A 86 -11.18 -14.38 -7.21
N GLY A 87 -11.64 -15.50 -6.64
CA GLY A 87 -11.55 -15.77 -5.22
C GLY A 87 -10.11 -15.82 -4.71
N THR A 88 -9.25 -16.59 -5.40
CA THR A 88 -7.85 -16.78 -5.00
C THR A 88 -7.03 -15.51 -5.18
N HIS A 89 -7.24 -14.77 -6.27
CA HIS A 89 -6.62 -13.47 -6.49
C HIS A 89 -6.92 -12.53 -5.32
N GLU A 90 -8.21 -12.33 -5.01
CA GLU A 90 -8.63 -11.39 -3.98
C GLU A 90 -8.19 -11.80 -2.56
N LEU A 91 -8.23 -13.10 -2.25
CA LEU A 91 -7.76 -13.62 -0.96
C LEU A 91 -6.23 -13.53 -0.82
N SER A 92 -5.48 -13.68 -1.91
CA SER A 92 -4.02 -13.59 -1.89
C SER A 92 -3.52 -12.22 -1.42
N ARG A 93 -4.27 -11.15 -1.72
CA ARG A 93 -3.98 -9.77 -1.30
C ARG A 93 -3.98 -9.58 0.23
N ILE A 94 -4.64 -10.47 0.96
CA ILE A 94 -4.66 -10.46 2.43
C ILE A 94 -3.38 -11.09 2.98
N ILE A 95 -2.89 -12.12 2.30
CA ILE A 95 -1.70 -12.86 2.71
C ILE A 95 -0.45 -12.02 2.44
N ASP A 96 -0.49 -11.11 1.47
CA ASP A 96 0.58 -10.15 1.21
C ASP A 96 0.66 -9.04 2.29
N VAL A 97 1.18 -9.41 3.46
CA VAL A 97 1.42 -8.53 4.59
C VAL A 97 2.91 -8.19 4.67
N GLY A 98 3.33 -7.20 3.87
CA GLY A 98 4.68 -6.62 4.01
C GLY A 98 4.95 -5.99 5.39
N PRO A 99 6.22 -5.71 5.74
CA PRO A 99 6.61 -5.20 7.07
C PRO A 99 6.00 -3.83 7.43
N GLY A 100 5.59 -3.02 6.44
CA GLY A 100 4.90 -1.73 6.66
C GLY A 100 3.39 -1.83 6.86
N THR A 101 2.80 -2.98 6.53
CA THR A 101 1.34 -3.15 6.42
C THR A 101 0.61 -3.08 7.75
N LEU A 102 1.14 -3.73 8.79
CA LEU A 102 0.50 -3.81 10.11
C LEU A 102 0.38 -2.44 10.80
N PRO A 103 1.45 -1.61 10.85
CA PRO A 103 1.34 -0.24 11.36
C PRO A 103 0.32 0.61 10.60
N GLU A 104 0.26 0.51 9.27
CA GLU A 104 -0.69 1.26 8.45
C GLU A 104 -2.13 0.82 8.68
N LEU A 105 -2.36 -0.49 8.77
CA LEU A 105 -3.66 -1.05 9.11
C LEU A 105 -4.14 -0.50 10.45
N LYS A 106 -3.29 -0.58 11.50
CA LYS A 106 -3.61 -0.04 12.83
C LYS A 106 -3.94 1.45 12.76
N ARG A 107 -3.10 2.25 12.07
CA ARG A 107 -3.35 3.70 11.90
C ARG A 107 -4.68 3.98 11.21
N SER A 108 -5.04 3.20 10.18
CA SER A 108 -6.30 3.38 9.46
C SER A 108 -7.51 3.09 10.36
N ILE A 109 -7.43 2.04 11.18
CA ILE A 109 -8.48 1.69 12.14
C ILE A 109 -8.60 2.78 13.22
N ASP A 110 -7.46 3.18 13.81
CA ASP A 110 -7.43 4.23 14.83
C ASP A 110 -8.00 5.55 14.29
N SER A 111 -7.69 5.90 13.05
CA SER A 111 -8.22 7.12 12.42
C SER A 111 -9.74 7.07 12.29
N PHE A 112 -10.29 5.94 11.84
CA PHE A 112 -11.73 5.75 11.72
C PHE A 112 -12.41 5.79 13.10
N VAL A 113 -11.93 4.98 14.06
CA VAL A 113 -12.51 4.86 15.39
C VAL A 113 -12.48 6.20 16.13
N ASN A 114 -11.38 6.94 16.04
CA ASN A 114 -11.28 8.24 16.69
C ASN A 114 -12.21 9.28 16.06
N ALA A 115 -12.44 9.23 14.75
CA ALA A 115 -13.41 10.11 14.09
C ALA A 115 -14.85 9.79 14.52
N VAL A 116 -15.23 8.51 14.52
CA VAL A 116 -16.53 8.04 15.00
C VAL A 116 -16.77 8.44 16.46
N ARG A 117 -15.78 8.26 17.34
CA ARG A 117 -15.87 8.65 18.76
C ARG A 117 -16.09 10.15 18.96
N ARG A 118 -15.62 10.99 18.05
CA ARG A 118 -15.85 12.44 18.07
C ARG A 118 -17.16 12.85 17.41
N GLY A 119 -17.93 11.91 16.84
CA GLY A 119 -19.12 12.20 16.04
C GLY A 119 -18.83 12.81 14.67
N ASP A 120 -17.57 12.78 14.23
CA ASP A 120 -17.11 13.35 12.98
C ASP A 120 -17.20 12.31 11.86
N TRP A 121 -18.41 12.17 11.30
CA TRP A 121 -18.70 11.18 10.26
C TRP A 121 -18.01 11.49 8.94
N ASP A 122 -17.78 12.76 8.63
CA ASP A 122 -17.03 13.16 7.43
C ASP A 122 -15.59 12.67 7.52
N ALA A 123 -14.92 12.87 8.66
CA ALA A 123 -13.58 12.33 8.88
C ALA A 123 -13.56 10.80 8.95
N ALA A 124 -14.63 10.17 9.48
CA ALA A 124 -14.74 8.71 9.49
C ALA A 124 -14.80 8.17 8.05
N MET A 125 -15.69 8.69 7.21
CA MET A 125 -15.82 8.28 5.81
C MET A 125 -14.54 8.60 5.01
N ALA A 126 -13.96 9.78 5.19
CA ALA A 126 -12.71 10.17 4.53
C ALA A 126 -11.50 9.31 4.96
N SER A 127 -11.60 8.55 6.06
CA SER A 127 -10.55 7.61 6.48
C SER A 127 -10.61 6.25 5.78
N ILE A 128 -11.78 5.88 5.24
CA ILE A 128 -12.02 4.58 4.58
C ILE A 128 -12.30 4.69 3.08
N LEU A 129 -12.79 5.85 2.63
CA LEU A 129 -13.06 6.17 1.23
C LEU A 129 -12.02 7.17 0.71
N ARG A 130 -11.69 7.06 -0.57
CA ARG A 130 -10.90 8.09 -1.27
C ARG A 130 -11.79 9.29 -1.57
N THR A 131 -11.25 10.47 -1.32
CA THR A 131 -11.86 11.74 -1.72
C THR A 131 -11.75 11.93 -3.24
N PRO A 132 -12.60 12.77 -3.87
CA PRO A 132 -12.50 13.06 -5.30
C PRO A 132 -11.10 13.54 -5.74
N ALA A 133 -10.41 14.31 -4.90
CA ALA A 133 -9.04 14.77 -5.18
C ALA A 133 -8.04 13.60 -5.16
N GLU A 134 -8.16 12.67 -4.20
CA GLU A 134 -7.33 11.46 -4.16
C GLU A 134 -7.61 10.53 -5.35
N ILE A 135 -8.88 10.41 -5.79
CA ILE A 135 -9.26 9.66 -6.98
C ILE A 135 -8.59 10.28 -8.22
N GLN A 136 -8.71 11.60 -8.41
CA GLN A 136 -8.06 12.30 -9.53
C GLN A 136 -6.54 12.09 -9.52
N ALA A 137 -5.90 12.19 -8.36
CA ALA A 137 -4.47 11.93 -8.23
C ALA A 137 -4.11 10.48 -8.59
N THR A 138 -4.93 9.51 -8.18
CA THR A 138 -4.74 8.09 -8.51
C THR A 138 -4.89 7.83 -10.02
N LEU A 139 -5.92 8.40 -10.64
CA LEU A 139 -6.14 8.32 -12.09
C LEU A 139 -5.01 9.01 -12.88
N ALA A 140 -4.57 10.19 -12.42
CA ALA A 140 -3.45 10.91 -13.03
C ALA A 140 -2.14 10.11 -12.95
N ALA A 141 -1.88 9.44 -11.83
CA ALA A 141 -0.71 8.58 -11.67
C ALA A 141 -0.72 7.39 -12.63
N MET A 142 -1.89 6.96 -13.09
CA MET A 142 -2.07 5.93 -14.13
C MET A 142 -1.99 6.50 -15.55
N GLY A 143 -1.70 7.80 -15.72
CA GLY A 143 -1.60 8.45 -17.03
C GLY A 143 -2.93 8.77 -17.69
N LEU A 144 -4.05 8.69 -16.96
CA LEU A 144 -5.36 9.04 -17.47
C LEU A 144 -5.57 10.56 -17.41
N PRO A 145 -6.17 11.18 -18.45
CA PRO A 145 -6.45 12.60 -18.46
C PRO A 145 -7.48 12.94 -17.38
N VAL A 146 -7.05 13.65 -16.36
CA VAL A 146 -7.94 14.26 -15.36
C VAL A 146 -7.96 15.77 -15.60
N GLY A 147 -9.15 16.38 -15.54
CA GLY A 147 -9.27 17.84 -15.62
C GLY A 147 -8.39 18.51 -14.57
N THR A 148 -7.92 19.74 -14.83
CA THR A 148 -7.00 20.48 -13.96
C THR A 148 -7.50 20.51 -12.51
N SER A 149 -6.83 19.77 -11.62
CA SER A 149 -7.19 19.72 -10.20
C SER A 149 -6.93 21.06 -9.50
N PRO A 150 -7.79 21.47 -8.55
CA PRO A 150 -7.42 22.48 -7.55
C PRO A 150 -6.21 22.02 -6.73
N PRO A 151 -5.40 22.93 -6.16
CA PRO A 151 -4.18 22.56 -5.47
C PRO A 151 -4.48 21.64 -4.27
N VAL A 152 -3.84 20.47 -4.28
CA VAL A 152 -3.81 19.54 -3.14
C VAL A 152 -3.19 20.27 -1.96
N GLN A 153 -3.98 20.55 -0.92
CA GLN A 153 -3.40 20.91 0.38
C GLN A 153 -2.71 19.66 0.92
N SER A 154 -1.39 19.57 0.74
CA SER A 154 -0.59 18.63 1.50
C SER A 154 -0.76 18.98 2.97
N ARG A 155 -1.54 18.20 3.72
CA ARG A 155 -1.41 18.19 5.19
C ARG A 155 -0.01 17.68 5.46
N PHE A 156 0.94 18.59 5.65
CA PHE A 156 2.26 18.26 6.15
C PHE A 156 2.06 17.55 7.49
N VAL A 157 2.33 16.26 7.52
CA VAL A 157 2.64 15.59 8.78
C VAL A 157 3.97 16.19 9.22
N THR A 158 3.92 17.15 10.15
CA THR A 158 5.12 17.64 10.82
C THR A 158 5.67 16.50 11.67
N THR A 159 6.44 15.61 11.07
CA THR A 159 7.36 14.77 11.82
C THR A 159 8.39 15.73 12.40
N LYS A 160 8.22 16.09 13.68
CA LYS A 160 9.22 16.87 14.41
C LYS A 160 10.46 15.98 14.55
N THR A 161 11.36 16.03 13.58
CA THR A 161 12.67 15.41 13.68
C THR A 161 13.43 16.14 14.77
N THR A 162 13.45 15.59 15.97
CA THR A 162 14.43 15.98 16.99
C THR A 162 15.79 15.58 16.46
N ILE A 163 16.49 16.53 15.84
CA ILE A 163 17.90 16.37 15.51
C ILE A 163 18.66 16.42 16.84
N THR A 164 18.92 15.25 17.44
CA THR A 164 19.98 15.13 18.44
C THR A 164 21.28 15.43 17.71
N LYS A 165 21.86 16.61 17.94
CA LYS A 165 23.21 16.95 17.47
C LYS A 165 24.20 16.00 18.15
N THR A 166 24.54 14.90 17.50
CA THR A 166 25.78 14.19 17.77
C THR A 166 26.91 15.09 17.29
N VAL A 167 27.62 15.72 18.23
CA VAL A 167 28.85 16.48 17.93
C VAL A 167 29.93 15.47 17.57
N THR A 168 30.07 15.18 16.27
CA THR A 168 31.24 14.48 15.75
C THR A 168 32.33 15.53 15.55
N SER A 169 33.32 15.53 16.44
CA SER A 169 34.55 16.31 16.30
C SER A 169 35.40 15.77 15.15
N THR A 170 35.64 16.57 14.12
CA THR A 170 36.74 16.36 13.16
C THR A 170 37.85 17.36 13.51
N PRO A 171 39.13 16.94 13.58
CA PRO A 171 40.22 17.83 13.98
C PRO A 171 40.53 18.82 12.85
N SER A 172 40.49 20.11 13.15
CA SER A 172 40.96 21.18 12.26
C SER A 172 42.19 21.84 12.89
N THR A 173 43.27 21.85 12.11
CA THR A 173 44.59 22.35 12.49
C THR A 173 44.61 23.88 12.50
N ALA A 174 45.20 24.43 13.57
CA ALA A 174 45.82 25.76 13.72
C ALA A 174 44.95 27.03 13.82
N ALA A 175 44.84 27.55 15.05
CA ALA A 175 45.09 28.97 15.35
C ALA A 175 45.65 29.12 16.79
N LYS A 176 46.75 29.88 16.92
CA LYS A 176 47.50 30.17 18.16
C LYS A 176 46.63 30.79 19.26
N ALA A 177 46.83 30.34 20.50
CA ALA A 177 46.47 31.09 21.71
C ALA A 177 47.74 31.71 22.33
N PRO A 178 47.66 32.89 22.99
CA PRO A 178 48.82 33.59 23.56
C PRO A 178 49.33 32.93 24.84
N SER A 179 50.64 32.89 24.99
CA SER A 179 51.36 32.37 26.16
C SER A 179 51.11 33.21 27.41
N GLU A 180 50.57 32.60 28.46
CA GLU A 180 50.66 33.14 29.82
C GLU A 180 52.10 33.00 30.33
N GLN A 181 52.68 34.14 30.66
CA GLN A 181 54.05 34.34 31.08
C GLN A 181 54.16 34.04 32.59
N LYS A 182 54.65 32.84 32.95
CA LYS A 182 54.99 32.53 34.35
C LYS A 182 56.22 33.31 34.79
N THR A 183 56.08 34.06 35.87
CA THR A 183 57.15 34.86 36.50
C THR A 183 58.18 33.99 37.24
N GLU A 184 59.43 34.42 37.18
CA GLU A 184 60.69 33.78 37.61
C GLU A 184 60.75 33.30 39.09
N LYS A 185 59.75 33.61 39.92
CA LYS A 185 59.67 33.16 41.32
C LYS A 185 59.09 31.76 41.52
N ASP A 186 58.39 31.21 40.53
CA ASP A 186 57.79 29.86 40.61
C ASP A 186 58.75 28.72 40.19
N VAL A 187 59.91 29.04 39.61
CA VAL A 187 60.85 28.03 39.07
C VAL A 187 61.87 27.57 40.13
N ILE A 188 62.11 28.37 41.17
CA ILE A 188 63.17 28.09 42.16
C ILE A 188 62.66 27.21 43.33
N SER A 189 61.34 27.13 43.56
CA SER A 189 60.77 26.38 44.70
C SER A 189 60.56 24.89 44.44
N SER A 190 60.63 24.40 43.19
CA SER A 190 60.39 22.98 42.88
C SER A 190 61.66 22.13 42.70
N VAL A 191 62.85 22.69 42.96
CA VAL A 191 64.15 21.99 42.78
C VAL A 191 64.77 21.51 44.11
N ILE A 192 64.17 21.85 45.28
CA ILE A 192 64.78 21.58 46.60
C ILE A 192 64.13 20.39 47.36
N TRP A 193 63.18 19.65 46.78
CA TRP A 193 62.72 18.39 47.37
C TRP A 193 62.65 17.27 46.32
N ARG A 194 63.79 16.60 46.13
CA ARG A 194 63.87 15.20 45.73
C ARG A 194 64.45 14.40 46.89
#